data_AF-A0A0R1WSE7-F1
#
_entry.id   AF-A0A0R1WSE7-F1
#
_cell.length_a   1.000
_cell.length_b   1.000
_cell.length_c   1.000
_cell.angle_alpha   90.00
_cell.angle_beta   90.00
_cell.angle_gamma   90.00
#
_symmetry.space_group_name_H-M   'P 1'
#
loop_
_entity.id
_entity.type
_entity.pdbx_description
1 polymer ?
#
loop_
_entity_poly.entity_id
_entity_poly.type
_entity_poly.pdbx_seq_one_letter_code
_entity_poly.pdbx_strand_id
1 'polypeptide(L)'
;MNSETISKLAEKLYEDRNKIEDKSQKFDAQEVYDILDSLEVLRKPIKTYLDMTEDDYYQNESDHRLTLQNPKQSLSELHDRVQVNHVDGSLDAHEINFTYNHEDPYATGDYKVKTDLNLVSFAFTVIGAVYDNTIVADVRNSLSKDAVLSIGLAAHAIEAWQ
;
A
#
# COMPACT_ATOMS: atom_id res chain seq x y z
N MET A 1 0.53 -7.79 15.66
CA MET A 1 1.48 -7.93 14.54
C MET A 1 2.85 -7.45 15.00
N ASN A 2 3.93 -8.09 14.55
CA ASN A 2 5.30 -7.64 14.79
C ASN A 2 5.97 -7.27 13.45
N SER A 3 7.06 -6.51 13.53
CA SER A 3 7.83 -6.05 12.37
C SER A 3 8.36 -7.19 11.49
N GLU A 4 8.77 -8.30 12.11
CA GLU A 4 9.23 -9.52 11.45
C GLU A 4 8.20 -10.06 10.46
N THR A 5 6.90 -9.96 10.78
CA THR A 5 5.82 -10.37 9.87
C THR A 5 5.79 -9.52 8.60
N ILE A 6 5.91 -8.19 8.75
CA ILE A 6 5.90 -7.23 7.64
C ILE A 6 7.14 -7.44 6.75
N SER A 7 8.31 -7.52 7.36
CA SER A 7 9.59 -7.69 6.65
C SER A 7 9.66 -9.04 5.92
N LYS A 8 9.15 -10.13 6.52
CA LYS A 8 9.07 -11.44 5.84
C LYS A 8 8.14 -11.42 4.64
N LEU A 9 7.01 -10.73 4.71
CA LEU A 9 6.13 -10.60 3.55
C LEU A 9 6.82 -9.78 2.44
N ALA A 10 7.50 -8.69 2.80
CA ALA A 10 8.26 -7.88 1.84
C ALA A 10 9.33 -8.71 1.10
N GLU A 11 10.10 -9.51 1.83
CA GLU A 11 11.12 -10.42 1.30
C GLU A 11 10.51 -11.49 0.40
N LYS A 12 9.47 -12.20 0.88
CA LYS A 12 8.74 -13.22 0.11
C LYS A 12 8.22 -12.66 -1.22
N LEU A 13 7.58 -11.49 -1.19
CA LEU A 13 7.07 -10.85 -2.41
C LEU A 13 8.20 -10.46 -3.37
N TYR A 14 9.33 -9.99 -2.85
CA TYR A 14 10.49 -9.66 -3.68
C TYR A 14 11.10 -10.89 -4.34
N GLU A 15 11.25 -12.00 -3.60
CA GLU A 15 11.80 -13.27 -4.09
C GLU A 15 10.88 -13.94 -5.11
N ASP A 16 9.58 -13.95 -4.84
CA ASP A 16 8.59 -14.62 -5.68
C ASP A 16 8.08 -13.77 -6.85
N ARG A 17 8.50 -12.51 -6.97
CA ARG A 17 8.00 -11.57 -8.00
C ARG A 17 7.99 -12.16 -9.41
N ASN A 18 9.05 -12.86 -9.82
CA ASN A 18 9.14 -13.41 -11.18
C ASN A 18 8.12 -14.54 -11.38
N LYS A 19 7.87 -15.35 -10.33
CA LYS A 19 6.88 -16.43 -10.36
C LYS A 19 5.45 -15.89 -10.32
N ILE A 20 5.24 -14.74 -9.70
CA ILE A 20 3.95 -14.04 -9.72
C ILE A 20 3.73 -13.42 -11.10
N GLU A 21 4.76 -12.77 -11.66
CA GLU A 21 4.77 -12.17 -13.01
C GLU A 21 4.56 -13.21 -14.13
N ASP A 22 5.09 -14.43 -14.00
CA ASP A 22 4.86 -15.51 -14.98
C ASP A 22 3.62 -16.37 -14.67
N LYS A 23 2.87 -16.02 -13.61
CA LYS A 23 1.66 -16.72 -13.13
C LYS A 23 1.90 -18.17 -12.66
N SER A 24 3.14 -18.60 -12.45
CA SER A 24 3.46 -19.91 -11.86
C SER A 24 3.17 -19.97 -10.35
N GLN A 25 3.07 -18.81 -9.69
CA GLN A 25 2.68 -18.69 -8.30
C GLN A 25 1.54 -17.68 -8.14
N LYS A 26 0.53 -18.03 -7.34
CA LYS A 26 -0.55 -17.10 -6.99
C LYS A 26 -0.06 -16.06 -5.98
N PHE A 27 -0.43 -14.82 -6.21
CA PHE A 27 -0.32 -13.75 -5.24
C PHE A 27 -1.46 -13.87 -4.21
N ASP A 28 -1.14 -13.69 -2.93
CA ASP A 28 -2.13 -13.71 -1.85
C ASP A 28 -2.39 -12.27 -1.39
N ALA A 29 -3.45 -11.66 -1.93
CA ALA A 29 -3.83 -10.31 -1.55
C ALA A 29 -4.33 -10.24 -0.09
N GLN A 30 -4.83 -11.34 0.47
CA GLN A 30 -5.33 -11.37 1.83
C GLN A 30 -4.19 -11.20 2.85
N GLU A 31 -3.01 -11.77 2.59
CA GLU A 31 -1.81 -11.52 3.42
C GLU A 31 -1.46 -10.03 3.47
N VAL A 32 -1.60 -9.31 2.34
CA VAL A 32 -1.37 -7.86 2.30
C VAL A 32 -2.44 -7.14 3.11
N TYR A 33 -3.71 -7.49 2.92
CA TYR A 33 -4.83 -6.83 3.61
C TYR A 33 -4.76 -6.97 5.13
N ASP A 34 -4.42 -8.15 5.62
CA ASP A 34 -4.31 -8.41 7.05
C ASP A 34 -3.21 -7.56 7.71
N ILE A 35 -2.11 -7.31 7.00
CA ILE A 35 -1.06 -6.38 7.46
C ILE A 35 -1.58 -4.94 7.47
N LEU A 36 -2.19 -4.47 6.38
CA LEU A 36 -2.68 -3.09 6.30
C LEU A 36 -3.72 -2.80 7.39
N ASP A 37 -4.64 -3.73 7.63
CA ASP A 37 -5.70 -3.59 8.63
C ASP A 37 -5.12 -3.55 10.05
N SER A 38 -4.08 -4.34 10.32
CA SER A 38 -3.44 -4.36 11.63
C SER A 38 -2.47 -3.20 11.90
N LEU A 39 -2.16 -2.36 10.90
CA LEU A 39 -1.53 -1.06 11.11
C LEU A 39 -2.50 -0.03 11.70
N GLU A 40 -3.81 -0.24 11.54
CA GLU A 40 -4.89 0.65 12.03
C GLU A 40 -4.75 2.11 11.56
N VAL A 41 -4.17 2.32 10.36
CA VAL A 41 -4.03 3.66 9.73
C VAL A 41 -5.36 4.12 9.14
N LEU A 42 -6.07 3.19 8.47
CA LEU A 42 -7.42 3.39 7.96
C LEU A 42 -8.44 3.02 9.04
N ARG A 43 -9.59 3.69 9.03
CA ARG A 43 -10.69 3.52 10.00
C ARG A 43 -11.51 2.25 9.76
N LYS A 44 -11.46 1.70 8.55
CA LYS A 44 -12.18 0.48 8.15
C LYS A 44 -11.17 -0.54 7.61
N PRO A 45 -11.58 -1.82 7.47
CA PRO A 45 -10.79 -2.81 6.74
C PRO A 45 -10.58 -2.38 5.29
N ILE A 46 -9.37 -2.56 4.77
CA ILE A 46 -8.93 -2.11 3.43
C ILE A 46 -9.85 -2.59 2.30
N LYS A 47 -10.38 -3.81 2.40
CA LYS A 47 -11.31 -4.36 1.40
C LYS A 47 -12.61 -3.55 1.28
N THR A 48 -13.02 -2.86 2.35
CA THR A 48 -14.18 -1.98 2.34
C THR A 48 -13.99 -0.80 1.38
N TYR A 49 -12.75 -0.36 1.19
CA TYR A 49 -12.43 0.79 0.35
C TYR A 49 -12.51 0.48 -1.13
N LEU A 50 -12.27 -0.77 -1.53
CA LEU A 50 -12.26 -1.17 -2.94
C LEU A 50 -13.58 -0.81 -3.66
N ASP A 51 -14.70 -0.95 -2.96
CA ASP A 51 -16.06 -0.67 -3.46
C ASP A 51 -16.55 0.75 -3.14
N MET A 52 -15.78 1.54 -2.39
CA MET A 52 -16.15 2.93 -2.08
C MET A 52 -15.89 3.83 -3.29
N THR A 53 -16.71 4.86 -3.45
CA THR A 53 -16.49 5.86 -4.49
C THR A 53 -15.30 6.75 -4.14
N GLU A 54 -14.65 7.32 -5.16
CA GLU A 54 -13.58 8.30 -4.95
C GLU A 54 -14.04 9.49 -4.09
N ASP A 55 -15.27 9.99 -4.28
CA ASP A 55 -15.81 11.10 -3.50
C ASP A 55 -16.03 10.71 -2.03
N ASP A 56 -16.63 9.55 -1.78
CA ASP A 56 -16.85 9.09 -0.40
C ASP A 56 -15.52 8.99 0.37
N TYR A 57 -14.47 8.47 -0.26
CA TYR A 57 -13.16 8.37 0.37
C TYR A 57 -12.49 9.74 0.54
N TYR A 58 -12.54 10.60 -0.50
CA TYR A 58 -11.97 11.95 -0.47
C TYR A 58 -12.55 12.79 0.68
N GLN A 59 -13.87 12.74 0.88
CA GLN A 59 -14.54 13.57 1.89
C GLN A 59 -14.31 13.08 3.34
N ASN A 60 -14.12 11.77 3.53
CA ASN A 60 -14.21 11.17 4.87
C ASN A 60 -12.87 10.73 5.45
N GLU A 61 -11.86 10.48 4.61
CA GLU A 61 -10.68 9.76 5.08
C GLU A 61 -9.36 10.17 4.43
N SER A 62 -9.36 10.45 3.12
CA SER A 62 -8.16 10.80 2.35
C SER A 62 -7.32 11.88 3.02
N ASP A 63 -6.00 11.77 2.87
CA ASP A 63 -5.05 12.84 3.18
C ASP A 63 -4.61 13.64 1.94
N HIS A 64 -5.39 13.52 0.86
CA HIS A 64 -5.30 14.29 -0.38
C HIS A 64 -3.97 14.14 -1.14
N ARG A 65 -3.36 12.97 -1.04
CA ARG A 65 -2.21 12.60 -1.87
C ARG A 65 -2.64 11.89 -3.15
N LEU A 66 -3.66 11.05 -3.11
CA LEU A 66 -4.22 10.41 -4.30
C LEU A 66 -4.93 11.43 -5.20
N THR A 67 -4.78 11.23 -6.49
CA THR A 67 -5.45 12.00 -7.54
C THR A 67 -6.85 11.44 -7.76
N LEU A 68 -7.81 11.95 -7.00
CA LEU A 68 -9.22 11.55 -7.05
C LEU A 68 -10.02 12.52 -7.93
N GLN A 69 -10.30 12.11 -9.17
CA GLN A 69 -10.88 12.95 -10.23
C GLN A 69 -12.24 12.47 -10.73
N ASN A 70 -12.67 11.26 -10.36
CA ASN A 70 -13.88 10.62 -10.84
C ASN A 70 -14.81 10.29 -9.65
N PRO A 71 -15.62 11.26 -9.18
CA PRO A 71 -16.39 11.15 -7.93
C PRO A 71 -17.28 9.91 -7.77
N LYS A 72 -17.75 9.33 -8.89
CA LYS A 72 -18.65 8.16 -8.90
C LYS A 72 -17.94 6.84 -9.17
N GLN A 73 -16.66 6.89 -9.51
CA GLN A 73 -15.85 5.72 -9.82
C GLN A 73 -15.49 4.99 -8.53
N SER A 74 -15.45 3.67 -8.60
CA SER A 74 -14.98 2.84 -7.49
C SER A 74 -13.48 3.00 -7.32
N LEU A 75 -12.99 3.03 -6.08
CA LEU A 75 -11.55 3.13 -5.82
C LEU A 75 -10.75 1.96 -6.41
N SER A 76 -11.34 0.76 -6.52
CA SER A 76 -10.72 -0.39 -7.19
C SER A 76 -10.32 -0.12 -8.65
N GLU A 77 -10.96 0.85 -9.31
CA GLU A 77 -10.65 1.27 -10.68
C GLU A 77 -9.64 2.44 -10.73
N LEU A 78 -9.20 2.97 -9.60
CA LEU A 78 -8.24 4.06 -9.55
C LEU A 78 -6.88 3.58 -10.06
N HIS A 79 -6.25 4.35 -10.94
CA HIS A 79 -4.93 4.03 -11.49
C HIS A 79 -3.79 4.67 -10.67
N ASP A 80 -4.00 5.87 -10.13
CA ASP A 80 -2.98 6.55 -9.34
C ASP A 80 -2.58 5.71 -8.12
N ARG A 81 -1.29 5.77 -7.78
CA ARG A 81 -0.70 5.09 -6.63
C ARG A 81 0.23 6.05 -5.91
N VAL A 82 0.05 6.16 -4.60
CA VAL A 82 0.97 6.84 -3.70
C VAL A 82 1.95 5.80 -3.14
N GLN A 83 3.16 5.74 -3.71
CA GLN A 83 4.21 4.82 -3.26
C GLN A 83 4.96 5.40 -2.07
N VAL A 84 5.09 4.60 -1.00
CA VAL A 84 6.01 4.90 0.12
C VAL A 84 7.44 4.76 -0.39
N ASN A 85 8.20 5.85 -0.39
CA ASN A 85 9.54 5.87 -0.99
C ASN A 85 10.67 5.71 0.04
N HIS A 86 10.59 6.51 1.10
CA HIS A 86 11.64 6.60 2.12
C HIS A 86 11.05 7.04 3.45
N VAL A 87 11.79 6.82 4.53
CA VAL A 87 11.49 7.35 5.85
C VAL A 87 12.70 8.12 6.34
N ASP A 88 12.47 9.33 6.85
CA ASP A 88 13.48 10.19 7.47
C ASP A 88 13.02 10.65 8.86
N GLY A 89 13.92 11.24 9.62
CA GLY A 89 13.68 11.76 10.97
C GLY A 89 14.46 11.02 12.04
N SER A 90 13.96 11.07 13.27
CA SER A 90 14.60 10.51 14.46
C SER A 90 13.63 9.61 15.20
N LEU A 91 13.90 8.31 15.15
CA LEU A 91 13.12 7.30 15.86
C LEU A 91 13.15 7.53 17.37
N ASP A 92 14.32 7.91 17.92
CA ASP A 92 14.50 8.24 19.33
C ASP A 92 13.71 9.48 19.77
N ALA A 93 13.41 10.39 18.83
CA ALA A 93 12.62 11.59 19.09
C ALA A 93 11.14 11.42 18.70
N HIS A 94 10.71 10.23 18.26
CA HIS A 94 9.37 9.97 17.72
C HIS A 94 9.03 10.86 16.50
N GLU A 95 10.04 11.28 15.74
CA GLU A 95 9.89 12.10 14.54
C GLU A 95 10.02 11.21 13.32
N ILE A 96 8.91 10.77 12.76
CA ILE A 96 8.87 9.87 11.59
C ILE A 96 8.24 10.60 10.42
N ASN A 97 9.00 10.77 9.34
CA ASN A 97 8.58 11.44 8.12
C ASN A 97 8.71 10.51 6.93
N PHE A 98 7.59 9.95 6.49
CA PHE A 98 7.55 9.20 5.23
C PHE A 98 7.50 10.16 4.04
N THR A 99 8.21 9.80 2.98
CA THR A 99 8.17 10.48 1.68
C THR A 99 7.46 9.60 0.66
N TYR A 100 6.84 10.24 -0.33
CA TYR A 100 5.95 9.57 -1.26
C TYR A 100 6.20 10.03 -2.70
N ASN A 101 6.06 9.09 -3.63
CA ASN A 101 6.03 9.36 -5.07
C ASN A 101 4.72 8.86 -5.66
N HIS A 102 4.41 9.33 -6.86
CA HIS A 102 3.29 8.81 -7.64
C HIS A 102 3.77 7.77 -8.63
N GLU A 103 3.02 6.68 -8.73
CA GLU A 103 3.16 5.64 -9.74
C GLU A 103 1.82 5.46 -10.48
N ASP A 104 1.91 5.04 -11.73
CA ASP A 104 0.75 4.68 -12.54
C ASP A 104 1.04 3.35 -13.26
N PRO A 105 0.55 2.21 -12.75
CA PRO A 105 0.75 0.89 -13.36
C PRO A 105 0.05 0.75 -14.72
N TYR A 106 -0.71 1.73 -15.18
CA TYR A 106 -1.43 1.75 -16.46
C TYR A 106 -0.92 2.84 -17.43
N ALA A 107 0.16 3.56 -17.10
CA ALA A 107 0.66 4.70 -17.89
C ALA A 107 0.96 4.39 -19.37
N THR A 108 1.17 3.11 -19.73
CA THR A 108 1.42 2.67 -21.11
C THR A 108 0.21 2.00 -21.78
N GLY A 109 -0.98 2.13 -21.19
CA GLY A 109 -2.24 1.53 -21.65
C GLY A 109 -2.51 0.17 -21.01
N ASP A 110 -1.53 -0.74 -21.05
CA ASP A 110 -1.65 -2.06 -20.42
C ASP A 110 -1.20 -2.05 -18.96
N TYR A 111 -1.89 -2.82 -18.12
CA TYR A 111 -1.49 -3.04 -16.72
C TYR A 111 -0.09 -3.64 -16.60
N LYS A 112 0.75 -3.01 -15.76
CA LYS A 112 2.10 -3.46 -15.43
C LYS A 112 2.15 -3.99 -13.99
N VAL A 113 1.85 -5.29 -13.85
CA VAL A 113 1.88 -6.00 -12.55
C VAL A 113 3.19 -5.79 -11.77
N LYS A 114 4.32 -5.65 -12.47
CA LYS A 114 5.63 -5.38 -11.86
C LYS A 114 5.68 -4.07 -11.09
N THR A 115 4.98 -3.02 -11.56
CA THR A 115 4.91 -1.73 -10.87
C THR A 115 4.20 -1.90 -9.52
N ASP A 116 3.04 -2.53 -9.50
CA ASP A 116 2.28 -2.77 -8.27
C ASP A 116 2.99 -3.77 -7.34
N LEU A 117 3.65 -4.82 -7.85
CA LEU A 117 4.46 -5.74 -7.04
C LEU A 117 5.62 -5.02 -6.34
N ASN A 118 6.34 -4.16 -7.06
CA ASN A 118 7.41 -3.36 -6.49
C ASN A 118 6.87 -2.38 -5.45
N LEU A 119 5.72 -1.74 -5.71
CA LEU A 119 5.08 -0.84 -4.76
C LEU A 119 4.77 -1.54 -3.45
N VAL A 120 4.12 -2.71 -3.48
CA VAL A 120 3.74 -3.47 -2.28
C VAL A 120 4.99 -3.93 -1.51
N SER A 121 5.95 -4.57 -2.20
CA SER A 121 7.16 -5.09 -1.57
C SER A 121 8.02 -3.98 -0.96
N PHE A 122 8.20 -2.87 -1.68
CA PHE A 122 9.00 -1.75 -1.22
C PHE A 122 8.34 -1.03 -0.05
N ALA A 123 7.02 -0.80 -0.11
CA ALA A 123 6.29 -0.19 1.01
C ALA A 123 6.45 -1.00 2.29
N PHE A 124 6.30 -2.33 2.25
CA PHE A 124 6.51 -3.17 3.42
C PHE A 124 7.97 -3.24 3.89
N THR A 125 8.94 -3.10 2.98
CA THR A 125 10.35 -2.97 3.38
C THR A 125 10.57 -1.72 4.23
N VAL A 126 10.03 -0.58 3.79
CA VAL A 126 10.16 0.71 4.50
C VAL A 126 9.36 0.70 5.80
N ILE A 127 8.09 0.26 5.77
CA ILE A 127 7.23 0.20 6.95
C ILE A 127 7.79 -0.75 8.01
N GLY A 128 8.25 -1.95 7.59
CA GLY A 128 8.85 -2.94 8.49
C GLY A 128 10.04 -2.36 9.25
N ALA A 129 10.99 -1.74 8.53
CA ALA A 129 12.16 -1.11 9.12
C ALA A 129 11.83 -0.05 10.18
N VAL A 130 10.76 0.71 10.00
CA VAL A 130 10.29 1.69 10.99
C VAL A 130 9.63 1.00 12.18
N TYR A 131 8.75 0.04 11.91
CA TYR A 131 8.01 -0.69 12.93
C TYR A 131 8.93 -1.47 13.88
N ASP A 132 10.07 -1.96 13.40
CA ASP A 132 11.12 -2.60 14.22
C ASP A 132 11.71 -1.67 15.29
N ASN A 133 11.71 -0.35 15.04
CA ASN A 133 12.51 0.61 15.80
C ASN A 133 11.67 1.72 16.48
N THR A 134 10.34 1.59 16.49
CA THR A 134 9.46 2.58 17.13
C THR A 134 8.18 1.94 17.70
N ILE A 135 7.34 2.74 18.34
CA ILE A 135 6.01 2.32 18.78
C ILE A 135 5.01 2.37 17.62
N VAL A 136 4.07 1.42 17.62
CA VAL A 136 3.03 1.28 16.58
C VAL A 136 2.26 2.57 16.31
N ALA A 137 2.04 3.37 17.36
CA ALA A 137 1.33 4.64 17.25
C ALA A 137 2.04 5.63 16.30
N ASP A 138 3.38 5.65 16.27
CA ASP A 138 4.10 6.61 15.43
C ASP A 138 3.99 6.23 13.96
N VAL A 139 4.12 4.94 13.62
CA VAL A 139 3.86 4.44 12.26
C VAL A 139 2.45 4.79 11.83
N ARG A 140 1.47 4.50 12.69
CA ARG A 140 0.05 4.76 12.41
C ARG A 140 -0.25 6.24 12.13
N ASN A 141 0.36 7.12 12.92
CA ASN A 141 0.10 8.55 12.85
C ASN A 141 0.89 9.26 11.74
N SER A 142 2.04 8.71 11.34
CA SER A 142 2.91 9.30 10.31
C SER A 142 2.69 8.74 8.90
N LEU A 143 2.16 7.53 8.78
CA LEU A 143 1.92 6.91 7.48
C LEU A 143 0.67 7.48 6.82
N SER A 144 0.79 7.80 5.54
CA SER A 144 -0.30 8.34 4.73
C SER A 144 -1.40 7.31 4.54
N LYS A 145 -2.64 7.76 4.69
CA LYS A 145 -3.83 6.93 4.44
C LYS A 145 -3.95 6.59 2.96
N ASP A 146 -3.69 7.56 2.09
CA ASP A 146 -3.70 7.37 0.64
C ASP A 146 -2.61 6.41 0.18
N ALA A 147 -1.45 6.41 0.85
CA ALA A 147 -0.40 5.41 0.60
C ALA A 147 -0.83 4.01 1.05
N VAL A 148 -1.44 3.88 2.23
CA VAL A 148 -1.99 2.58 2.71
C VAL A 148 -3.07 2.07 1.76
N LEU A 149 -3.98 2.94 1.31
CA LEU A 149 -4.97 2.58 0.30
C LEU A 149 -4.30 2.14 -1.00
N SER A 150 -3.26 2.83 -1.45
CA SER A 150 -2.52 2.48 -2.68
C SER A 150 -1.91 1.08 -2.62
N ILE A 151 -1.39 0.64 -1.47
CA ILE A 151 -0.89 -0.73 -1.27
C ILE A 151 -2.04 -1.74 -1.42
N GLY A 152 -3.21 -1.44 -0.85
CA GLY A 152 -4.40 -2.29 -0.97
C GLY A 152 -4.93 -2.37 -2.41
N LEU A 153 -4.95 -1.25 -3.13
CA LEU A 153 -5.33 -1.19 -4.54
C LEU A 153 -4.36 -1.98 -5.43
N ALA A 154 -3.05 -1.85 -5.18
CA ALA A 154 -2.03 -2.64 -5.87
C ALA A 154 -2.22 -4.14 -5.64
N ALA A 155 -2.43 -4.58 -4.40
CA ALA A 155 -2.70 -5.97 -4.08
C ALA A 155 -3.97 -6.50 -4.78
N HIS A 156 -5.04 -5.70 -4.80
CA HIS A 156 -6.26 -6.04 -5.53
C HIS A 156 -6.02 -6.21 -7.03
N ALA A 157 -5.30 -5.27 -7.65
CA ALA A 157 -5.01 -5.29 -9.08
C ALA A 157 -4.11 -6.48 -9.47
N ILE A 158 -3.11 -6.82 -8.64
CA ILE A 158 -2.27 -8.01 -8.86
C ILE A 158 -3.13 -9.29 -8.84
N GLU A 159 -3.98 -9.46 -7.83
CA GLU A 159 -4.86 -10.63 -7.71
C GLU A 159 -5.84 -10.72 -8.89
N ALA A 160 -6.50 -9.61 -9.26
CA ALA A 160 -7.46 -9.57 -10.35
C ALA A 160 -6.84 -9.82 -11.73
N TRP A 161 -5.56 -9.51 -11.90
CA TRP A 161 -4.83 -9.73 -13.15
C TRP A 161 -4.45 -11.20 -13.39
N GLN A 162 -4.33 -12.02 -12.34
CA GLN A 162 -3.90 -13.43 -12.45
C GLN A 162 -4.99 -14.31 -13.08
#